data_AF-K9MP40-F1
#
_entry.id   AF-K9MP40-F1
#
_cell.length_a   1.000
_cell.length_b   1.000
_cell.length_c   1.000
_cell.angle_alpha   90.00
_cell.angle_beta   90.00
_cell.angle_gamma   90.00
#
_symmetry.space_group_name_H-M   'P 1'
#
loop_
_entity.id
_entity.type
_entity.pdbx_description
1 polymer ?
#
loop_
_entity_poly.entity_id
_entity_poly.type
_entity_poly.pdbx_seq_one_letter_code
_entity_poly.pdbx_strand_id
1 'polypeptide(L)'
;HFLEHMAFKGTKKRSRIQLEQEIENMGAHLNAYTSREQTVYYAKAFKKDLPQCLDILSDILLNSTIDKEALEVEKRVILREMEEVEKQTEEVIFDRLH
;
A
#
# COMPACT_ATOMS: atom_id res chain seq x y z
N HIS A 1 -8.97 -2.42 1.94
CA HIS A 1 -8.30 -1.34 2.70
C HIS A 1 -7.12 -1.84 3.53
N PHE A 2 -7.34 -2.57 4.63
CA PHE A 2 -6.25 -2.94 5.54
C PHE A 2 -5.07 -3.67 4.86
N LEU A 3 -5.36 -4.62 3.98
CA LEU A 3 -4.31 -5.36 3.25
C LEU A 3 -3.45 -4.45 2.36
N GLU A 4 -4.06 -3.43 1.75
CA GLU A 4 -3.37 -2.44 0.93
C GLU A 4 -2.32 -1.67 1.74
N HIS A 5 -2.72 -1.21 2.93
CA HIS A 5 -1.82 -0.53 3.86
C HIS A 5 -0.69 -1.44 4.34
N MET A 6 -0.99 -2.72 4.56
CA MET A 6 -0.01 -3.69 5.04
C MET A 6 0.95 -4.19 3.95
N ALA A 7 0.55 -4.14 2.68
CA ALA A 7 1.33 -4.68 1.56
C ALA A 7 2.76 -4.10 1.52
N PHE A 8 2.94 -2.84 1.90
CA PHE A 8 4.22 -2.14 1.85
C PHE A 8 5.05 -2.23 3.15
N LYS A 9 4.60 -2.98 4.16
CA LYS A 9 5.27 -3.04 5.48
C LYS A 9 6.39 -4.08 5.57
N GLY A 10 6.76 -4.67 4.44
CA GLY A 10 7.87 -5.61 4.32
C GLY A 10 7.45 -6.96 3.76
N THR A 11 8.45 -7.72 3.36
CA THR A 11 8.32 -9.08 2.81
C THR A 11 9.31 -9.99 3.53
N LYS A 12 9.26 -11.29 3.24
CA LYS A 12 10.26 -12.25 3.72
C LYS A 12 11.69 -11.92 3.25
N LYS A 13 11.84 -11.23 2.11
CA LYS A 13 13.12 -10.90 1.48
C LYS A 13 13.62 -9.51 1.86
N ARG A 14 12.70 -8.58 2.15
CA ARG A 14 13.00 -7.15 2.35
C ARG A 14 12.30 -6.61 3.57
N SER A 15 13.03 -5.94 4.46
CA SER A 15 12.39 -5.12 5.49
C SER A 15 11.70 -3.91 4.85
N ARG A 16 10.75 -3.31 5.59
CA ARG A 16 10.09 -2.07 5.17
C ARG A 16 11.08 -0.98 4.75
N ILE A 17 12.10 -0.74 5.58
CA ILE A 17 13.11 0.30 5.35
C ILE A 17 13.90 0.01 4.07
N GLN A 18 14.28 -1.25 3.84
CA GLN A 18 14.99 -1.64 2.62
C GLN A 18 14.12 -1.42 1.38
N LEU A 19 12.83 -1.75 1.47
CA LEU A 19 11.89 -1.56 0.38
C LEU A 19 11.69 -0.08 0.03
N GLU A 20 11.49 0.77 1.04
CA GLU A 20 11.38 2.23 0.89
C GLU A 20 12.67 2.80 0.26
N GLN A 21 13.84 2.43 0.77
CA GLN A 21 15.14 2.87 0.24
C GLN A 21 15.39 2.40 -1.20
N GLU A 22 15.05 1.15 -1.53
CA GLU A 22 15.24 0.60 -2.88
C GLU A 22 14.42 1.39 -3.90
N ILE A 23 13.17 1.71 -3.56
CA ILE A 23 12.26 2.50 -4.41
C ILE A 23 12.76 3.95 -4.56
N GLU A 24 13.13 4.60 -3.45
CA GLU A 24 13.62 5.98 -3.45
C GLU A 24 14.93 6.13 -4.23
N ASN A 25 15.87 5.19 -4.09
CA ASN A 25 17.14 5.20 -4.80
C ASN A 25 16.98 5.10 -6.33
N MET A 26 15.92 4.44 -6.80
CA MET A 26 15.57 4.40 -8.22
C MET A 26 14.82 5.66 -8.69
N GLY A 27 14.39 6.52 -7.78
CA GLY A 27 13.44 7.59 -8.07
C GLY A 27 12.09 7.06 -8.55
N ALA A 28 11.74 5.83 -8.14
CA ALA A 28 10.49 5.19 -8.49
C ALA A 28 9.39 5.60 -7.49
N HIS A 29 8.13 5.49 -7.92
CA HIS A 29 6.97 5.69 -7.07
C HIS A 29 6.11 4.44 -7.08
N LEU A 30 5.92 3.86 -5.91
CA LEU A 30 5.09 2.69 -5.69
C LEU A 30 3.85 3.13 -4.94
N ASN A 31 2.67 2.65 -5.35
CA ASN A 31 1.43 2.98 -4.67
C ASN A 31 0.38 1.88 -4.89
N ALA A 32 -0.68 1.91 -4.11
CA ALA A 32 -1.86 1.08 -4.30
C ALA A 32 -3.14 1.86 -4.06
N TYR A 33 -4.24 1.27 -4.50
CA TYR A 33 -5.58 1.65 -4.10
C TYR A 33 -6.54 0.47 -4.27
N THR A 34 -7.57 0.45 -3.44
CA THR A 34 -8.62 -0.56 -3.45
C THR A 34 -9.98 0.12 -3.66
N SER A 35 -10.83 -0.53 -4.43
CA SER A 35 -12.22 -0.15 -4.68
C SER A 35 -13.11 -1.35 -4.35
N ARG A 36 -14.42 -1.23 -4.59
CA ARG A 36 -15.40 -2.28 -4.28
C ARG A 36 -15.10 -3.61 -4.98
N GLU A 37 -14.60 -3.56 -6.22
CA GLU A 37 -14.39 -4.75 -7.05
C GLU A 37 -12.97 -4.92 -7.58
N GLN A 38 -12.08 -3.95 -7.34
CA GLN A 38 -10.73 -3.93 -7.91
C GLN A 38 -9.72 -3.48 -6.88
N THR A 39 -8.54 -4.09 -6.88
CA THR A 39 -7.39 -3.62 -6.11
C THR A 39 -6.21 -3.51 -7.05
N VAL A 40 -5.53 -2.36 -7.01
CA VAL A 40 -4.44 -2.03 -7.92
C VAL A 40 -3.19 -1.77 -7.09
N TYR A 41 -2.12 -2.48 -7.44
CA TYR A 41 -0.76 -2.20 -6.96
C TYR A 41 0.09 -1.84 -8.17
N TYR A 42 0.74 -0.69 -8.15
CA TYR A 42 1.48 -0.20 -9.32
C TYR A 42 2.78 0.48 -8.95
N ALA A 43 3.67 0.55 -9.93
CA ALA A 43 4.93 1.26 -9.85
C ALA A 43 5.10 2.18 -11.07
N LYS A 44 5.56 3.41 -10.84
CA LYS A 44 6.04 4.33 -11.86
C LYS A 44 7.54 4.44 -11.70
N ALA A 45 8.30 4.08 -12.73
CA ALA A 45 9.75 4.06 -12.69
C ALA A 45 10.36 4.35 -14.06
N PHE A 46 11.67 4.63 -14.09
CA PHE A 46 12.39 4.74 -15.35
C PHE A 46 12.48 3.37 -16.03
N LYS A 47 12.59 3.39 -17.37
CA LYS A 47 12.64 2.16 -18.20
C LYS A 47 13.72 1.17 -17.74
N LYS A 48 14.88 1.67 -17.30
CA LYS A 48 16.01 0.85 -16.85
C LYS A 48 15.71 0.08 -15.55
N ASP A 49 14.77 0.56 -14.74
CA ASP A 49 14.45 0.05 -13.40
C ASP A 49 13.18 -0.83 -13.41
N LEU A 50 12.53 -1.02 -14.57
CA LEU A 50 11.34 -1.85 -14.72
C LEU A 50 11.51 -3.30 -14.20
N PRO A 51 12.62 -4.01 -14.49
CA PRO A 51 12.81 -5.37 -13.97
C PRO A 51 12.82 -5.42 -12.45
N GLN A 52 13.43 -4.42 -11.81
CA GLN A 52 13.53 -4.32 -10.36
C GLN A 52 12.18 -3.96 -9.73
N CYS A 53 11.43 -3.04 -10.33
CA CYS A 53 10.08 -2.71 -9.87
C CYS A 53 9.12 -3.90 -9.99
N LEU A 54 9.26 -4.72 -11.03
CA LEU A 54 8.47 -5.94 -11.19
C LEU A 54 8.82 -7.00 -10.13
N ASP A 55 10.10 -7.17 -9.79
CA ASP A 55 10.52 -8.04 -8.68
C ASP A 55 9.94 -7.56 -7.35
N ILE A 56 10.00 -6.24 -7.08
CA ILE A 56 9.45 -5.64 -5.86
C ILE A 56 7.94 -5.86 -5.77
N LEU A 57 7.18 -5.54 -6.83
CA LEU A 57 5.73 -5.74 -6.85
C LEU A 57 5.36 -7.22 -6.67
N SER A 58 6.08 -8.12 -7.33
CA SER A 58 5.82 -9.56 -7.20
C SER A 58 6.11 -10.06 -5.77
N ASP A 59 7.20 -9.59 -5.17
CA ASP A 59 7.58 -9.95 -3.80
C ASP A 59 6.59 -9.40 -2.76
N ILE A 60 6.11 -8.17 -2.94
CA ILE A 60 5.04 -7.59 -2.10
C ILE A 60 3.78 -8.44 -2.18
N LEU A 61 3.33 -8.78 -3.39
CA LEU A 61 2.05 -9.48 -3.57
C LEU A 61 2.09 -10.94 -3.10
N LEU A 62 3.24 -11.61 -3.23
CA LEU A 62 3.36 -13.04 -2.95
C LEU A 62 3.96 -13.35 -1.56
N ASN A 63 4.81 -12.47 -1.03
CA ASN A 63 5.61 -12.74 0.16
C ASN A 63 5.54 -11.66 1.24
N SER A 64 4.53 -10.76 1.20
CA SER A 64 4.34 -9.77 2.27
C SER A 64 4.20 -10.46 3.63
N THR A 65 4.84 -9.86 4.63
CA THR A 65 4.82 -10.33 6.01
C THR A 65 4.01 -9.37 6.86
N ILE A 66 2.99 -9.91 7.55
CA ILE A 66 2.14 -9.13 8.45
C ILE A 66 2.72 -9.26 9.86
N ASP A 67 3.54 -8.28 10.23
CA ASP A 67 4.01 -8.13 11.60
C ASP A 67 2.89 -7.60 12.52
N LYS A 68 2.80 -8.14 13.74
CA LYS A 68 1.72 -7.79 14.68
C LYS A 68 1.85 -6.35 15.20
N GLU A 69 3.06 -5.87 15.42
CA GLU A 69 3.28 -4.52 15.92
C GLU A 69 2.95 -3.50 14.83
N ALA A 70 3.38 -3.77 13.59
CA ALA A 70 3.01 -2.98 12.43
C ALA A 70 1.48 -2.95 12.21
N LEU A 71 0.80 -4.08 12.42
CA LEU A 71 -0.66 -4.18 12.30
C LEU A 71 -1.38 -3.28 13.32
N GLU A 72 -0.95 -3.25 14.58
CA GLU A 72 -1.56 -2.37 15.58
C GLU A 72 -1.28 -0.89 15.31
N VAL A 73 -0.11 -0.56 14.76
CA VAL A 73 0.18 0.81 14.30
C VAL A 73 -0.76 1.20 13.16
N GLU A 74 -0.88 0.34 12.15
CA GLU A 74 -1.66 0.64 10.95
C GLU A 74 -3.17 0.72 11.23
N LYS A 75 -3.67 -0.11 12.15
CA LYS A 75 -5.04 -0.02 12.63
C LYS A 75 -5.38 1.37 13.18
N ARG A 76 -4.44 2.02 13.88
CA ARG A 76 -4.64 3.39 14.38
C ARG A 76 -4.65 4.42 13.27
N VAL A 77 -3.90 4.21 12.19
CA VAL A 77 -3.92 5.08 11.00
C VAL A 77 -5.28 4.97 10.32
N ILE A 78 -5.73 3.74 10.04
CA ILE A 78 -7.01 3.49 9.38
C ILE A 78 -8.20 4.04 10.19
N LEU A 79 -8.18 3.90 11.52
CA LEU A 79 -9.23 4.50 12.36
C LEU A 79 -9.29 6.03 12.24
N ARG A 80 -8.14 6.70 12.09
CA ARG A 80 -8.11 8.15 11.85
C ARG A 80 -8.60 8.50 10.46
N GLU A 81 -8.22 7.74 9.44
CA GLU A 81 -8.73 7.93 8.07
C GLU A 81 -10.26 7.78 8.03
N MET A 82 -10.83 6.80 8.75
CA MET A 82 -12.28 6.66 8.87
C MET A 82 -12.93 7.93 9.46
N GLU A 83 -12.34 8.52 10.51
CA GLU A 83 -12.84 9.79 11.08
C GLU A 83 -12.70 10.99 10.14
N GLU A 84 -11.72 10.97 9.24
CA GLU A 84 -11.52 12.00 8.22
C GLU A 84 -12.51 11.86 7.06
N VAL A 85 -12.77 10.63 6.60
CA VAL A 85 -13.75 10.33 5.54
C VAL A 85 -15.17 10.70 5.96
N GLU A 86 -15.55 10.49 7.23
CA GLU A 86 -16.86 10.93 7.75
C GLU A 86 -17.10 12.45 7.64
N LYS A 87 -16.03 13.25 7.50
CA LYS A 87 -16.14 14.70 7.29
C LYS A 87 -16.31 15.06 5.81
N GLN A 88 -16.10 14.13 4.89
CA GLN A 88 -16.27 14.31 3.46
C GLN A 88 -17.67 13.89 3.02
N THR A 89 -18.58 14.86 2.98
CA THR A 89 -20.02 14.61 2.78
C THR A 89 -20.32 13.85 1.48
N GLU A 90 -19.60 14.11 0.39
CA GLU A 90 -19.80 13.43 -0.89
C GLU A 90 -19.51 11.93 -0.78
N GLU A 91 -18.37 11.55 -0.21
CA GLU A 91 -17.98 10.14 -0.05
C GLU A 91 -18.98 9.38 0.83
N VAL A 92 -19.42 9.98 1.94
CA VAL A 92 -20.41 9.36 2.85
C VAL A 92 -21.76 9.16 2.16
N ILE A 93 -22.21 10.11 1.34
CA ILE A 93 -23.46 9.97 0.58
C ILE A 93 -23.36 8.82 -0.40
N PHE A 94 -22.27 8.74 -1.17
CA PHE A 94 -22.06 7.65 -2.12
C PHE A 94 -21.91 6.30 -1.41
N ASP A 95 -21.28 6.24 -0.26
CA ASP A 95 -21.13 4.99 0.49
C ASP A 95 -22.49 4.45 0.98
N ARG A 96 -23.37 5.34 1.48
CA ARG A 96 -24.73 4.97 1.93
C ARG A 96 -25.70 4.63 0.79
N LEU A 97 -25.42 5.08 -0.42
CA LEU A 97 -26.26 4.83 -1.59
C LEU A 97 -26.16 3.38 -2.10
N HIS A 98 -24.99 2.76 -1.94
CA HIS A 98 -24.71 1.39 -2.38
C HIS A 98 -25.14 0.36 -1.33
#